data_AF-A0AAV4JTR6-F1
#
_entry.id   AF-A0AAV4JTR6-F1
#
_cell.length_a   1.000
_cell.length_b   1.000
_cell.length_c   1.000
_cell.angle_alpha   90.00
_cell.angle_beta   90.00
_cell.angle_gamma   90.00
#
_symmetry.space_group_name_H-M   'P 1'
#
loop_
_entity.id
_entity.type
_entity.pdbx_description
1 polymer ?
#
loop_
_entity_poly.entity_id
_entity_poly.type
_entity_poly.pdbx_seq_one_letter_code
_entity_poly.pdbx_strand_id
1 'polypeptide(L)'
;MLRTVNGITHKSYRDACLALGLLEDDNIHRETLQETCMSQSPQQLRNLFAILLTQICPSNPTELWEEFCHEMSGDYAHQTDVTEEAAKNMALINLEDIIASIDGTSLENHSLPMPTRQADERKDKEYSRETNYSCEDQERIADANVQKLTPEQSVIYNDFTLKIQNGQSGICFLDAPGGFGKTFLSKLS
;
A
#
# COMPACT_ATOMS: atom_id res chain seq x y z
N MET A 1 28.36 -2.64 11.92
CA MET A 1 28.21 -4.01 12.47
C MET A 1 26.76 -4.31 12.85
N LEU A 2 25.78 -3.84 12.07
CA LEU A 2 24.34 -3.95 12.42
C LEU A 2 23.68 -5.26 11.96
N ARG A 3 24.38 -6.09 11.17
CA ARG A 3 23.88 -7.38 10.64
C ARG A 3 24.55 -8.61 11.27
N THR A 4 25.42 -8.40 12.25
CA THR A 4 26.21 -9.48 12.84
C THR A 4 25.79 -9.70 14.28
N VAL A 5 25.30 -10.90 14.60
CA VAL A 5 24.81 -11.29 15.93
C VAL A 5 25.60 -12.51 16.37
N ASN A 6 26.23 -12.45 17.55
CA ASN A 6 27.07 -13.53 18.08
C ASN A 6 28.13 -14.06 17.09
N GLY A 7 28.69 -13.17 16.25
CA GLY A 7 29.69 -13.52 15.23
C GLY A 7 29.12 -14.08 13.91
N ILE A 8 27.81 -14.25 13.79
CA ILE A 8 27.13 -14.71 12.57
C ILE A 8 26.59 -13.50 11.82
N THR A 9 26.90 -13.39 10.52
CA THR A 9 26.39 -12.30 9.67
C THR A 9 25.10 -12.74 8.96
N HIS A 10 24.00 -12.03 9.22
CA HIS A 10 22.67 -12.35 8.72
C HIS A 10 22.35 -11.65 7.38
N LYS A 11 21.42 -12.20 6.59
CA LYS A 11 21.12 -11.76 5.22
C LYS A 11 20.36 -10.43 5.15
N SER A 12 19.62 -10.08 6.20
CA SER A 12 18.96 -8.78 6.34
C SER A 12 19.20 -8.19 7.75
N TYR A 13 18.89 -6.91 7.93
CA TYR A 13 18.86 -6.30 9.28
C TYR A 13 17.76 -6.93 10.15
N ARG A 14 16.63 -7.33 9.53
CA ARG A 14 15.51 -8.00 10.20
C ARG A 14 15.92 -9.35 10.79
N ASP A 15 16.67 -10.16 10.02
CA ASP A 15 17.19 -11.45 10.48
C ASP A 15 18.12 -11.31 11.69
N ALA A 16 18.91 -10.23 11.72
CA ALA A 16 19.75 -9.91 12.86
C ALA A 16 18.91 -9.48 14.08
N CYS A 17 17.87 -8.67 13.90
CA CYS A 17 16.94 -8.31 14.98
C CYS A 17 16.20 -9.54 15.54
N LEU A 18 15.78 -10.46 14.66
CA LEU A 18 15.18 -11.74 15.05
C LEU A 18 16.14 -12.59 15.89
N ALA A 19 17.40 -12.72 15.46
CA ALA A 19 18.43 -13.47 16.19
C ALA A 19 18.81 -12.83 17.54
N LEU A 20 18.58 -11.53 17.71
CA LEU A 20 18.75 -10.82 18.98
C LEU A 20 17.53 -10.90 19.90
N GLY A 21 16.41 -11.52 19.46
CA GLY A 21 15.16 -11.55 20.20
C GLY A 21 14.54 -10.16 20.40
N LEU A 22 14.79 -9.23 19.47
CA LEU A 22 14.28 -7.85 19.54
C LEU A 22 12.92 -7.69 18.85
N LEU A 23 12.45 -8.72 18.15
CA LEU A 23 11.11 -8.73 17.56
C LEU A 23 10.14 -9.34 18.58
N GLU A 24 8.95 -8.76 18.68
CA GLU A 24 7.88 -9.29 19.53
C GLU A 24 7.52 -10.72 19.12
N ASP A 25 7.16 -11.53 20.11
CA ASP A 25 6.69 -12.90 19.91
C ASP A 25 5.34 -12.85 19.17
N ASP A 26 5.27 -13.51 18.01
CA ASP A 26 4.08 -13.53 17.16
C ASP A 26 2.88 -14.23 17.82
N ASN A 27 3.04 -14.83 19.00
CA ASN A 27 1.98 -15.45 19.78
C ASN A 27 0.77 -14.52 19.98
N ILE A 28 0.98 -13.25 20.32
CA ILE A 28 -0.13 -12.30 20.51
C ILE A 28 -0.87 -12.07 19.19
N HIS A 29 -0.14 -11.99 18.08
CA HIS A 29 -0.73 -11.81 16.74
C HIS A 29 -1.54 -13.05 16.34
N ARG A 30 -1.03 -14.24 16.65
CA ARG A 30 -1.71 -15.52 16.40
C ARG A 30 -3.00 -15.64 17.20
N GLU A 31 -2.96 -15.34 18.50
CA GLU A 31 -4.15 -15.31 19.36
C GLU A 31 -5.20 -14.33 18.82
N THR A 32 -4.76 -13.12 18.45
CA THR A 32 -5.66 -12.09 17.89
C THR A 32 -6.30 -12.54 16.57
N LEU A 33 -5.52 -13.18 15.69
CA LEU A 33 -6.02 -13.74 14.44
C LEU A 33 -7.01 -14.90 14.68
N GLN A 34 -6.73 -15.78 15.65
CA GLN A 34 -7.64 -16.87 16.04
C GLN A 34 -8.98 -16.34 16.56
N GLU A 35 -8.97 -15.36 17.45
CA GLU A 35 -10.20 -14.72 17.95
C GLU A 35 -11.01 -14.06 16.82
N THR A 36 -10.31 -13.45 15.87
CA THR A 36 -10.93 -12.81 14.70
C THR A 36 -11.58 -13.85 13.79
N CYS A 37 -10.93 -15.01 13.56
CA CYS A 37 -11.52 -16.11 12.78
C CYS A 37 -12.85 -16.60 13.38
N MET A 38 -12.98 -16.61 14.71
CA MET A 38 -14.19 -17.07 15.39
C MET A 38 -15.34 -16.06 15.36
N SER A 39 -15.05 -14.78 15.12
CA SER A 39 -16.01 -13.68 15.37
C SER A 39 -16.26 -12.75 14.18
N GLN A 40 -15.42 -12.77 13.14
CA GLN A 40 -15.47 -11.84 12.02
C GLN A 40 -15.45 -12.55 10.66
N SER A 41 -15.75 -11.80 9.61
CA SER A 41 -15.72 -12.31 8.22
C SER A 41 -14.28 -12.49 7.68
N PRO A 42 -14.07 -13.34 6.66
CA PRO A 42 -12.78 -13.48 5.96
C PRO A 42 -12.18 -12.15 5.49
N GLN A 43 -13.00 -11.22 4.99
CA GLN A 43 -12.54 -9.88 4.60
C GLN A 43 -11.99 -9.07 5.78
N GLN A 44 -12.64 -9.11 6.94
CA GLN A 44 -12.16 -8.41 8.13
C GLN A 44 -10.87 -9.04 8.66
N LEU A 45 -10.74 -10.37 8.58
CA LEU A 45 -9.51 -11.07 8.90
C LEU A 45 -8.36 -10.64 7.98
N ARG A 46 -8.59 -10.51 6.66
CA ARG A 46 -7.61 -9.96 5.71
C ARG A 46 -7.22 -8.51 6.05
N ASN A 47 -8.18 -7.67 6.45
CA ASN A 47 -7.89 -6.29 6.87
C ASN A 47 -7.00 -6.24 8.11
N LEU A 48 -7.29 -7.05 9.14
CA LEU A 48 -6.45 -7.15 10.33
C LEU A 48 -5.04 -7.62 9.97
N PHE A 49 -4.94 -8.65 9.11
CA PHE A 49 -3.64 -9.15 8.67
C PHE A 49 -2.83 -8.09 7.93
N ALA A 50 -3.44 -7.30 7.05
CA ALA A 50 -2.76 -6.19 6.39
C ALA A 50 -2.26 -5.12 7.38
N ILE A 51 -2.99 -4.84 8.46
CA ILE A 51 -2.54 -3.95 9.54
C ILE A 51 -1.34 -4.56 10.28
N LEU A 52 -1.39 -5.86 10.61
CA LEU A 52 -0.27 -6.56 11.24
C LEU A 52 1.00 -6.43 10.37
N LEU A 53 0.89 -6.68 9.07
CA LEU A 53 2.02 -6.60 8.14
C LEU A 53 2.61 -5.20 8.04
N THR A 54 1.76 -4.17 7.90
CA THR A 54 2.21 -2.79 7.61
C THR A 54 2.64 -2.02 8.85
N GLN A 55 1.98 -2.22 9.99
CA GLN A 55 2.18 -1.39 11.19
C GLN A 55 3.00 -2.09 12.26
N ILE A 56 2.84 -3.40 12.39
CA ILE A 56 3.45 -4.18 13.48
C ILE A 56 4.67 -4.95 12.98
N CYS A 57 4.66 -5.38 11.72
CA CYS A 57 5.75 -6.13 11.08
C CYS A 57 6.11 -7.41 11.87
N PRO A 58 5.22 -8.44 11.89
CA PRO A 58 5.43 -9.66 12.65
C PRO A 58 6.76 -10.34 12.30
N SER A 59 7.28 -11.16 13.22
CA SER A 59 8.53 -11.89 13.06
C SER A 59 8.49 -12.88 11.90
N ASN A 60 7.36 -13.59 11.71
CA ASN A 60 7.17 -14.60 10.69
C ASN A 60 5.81 -14.48 9.96
N PRO A 61 5.64 -13.48 9.06
CA PRO A 61 4.39 -13.25 8.33
C PRO A 61 4.02 -14.41 7.42
N THR A 62 5.00 -15.13 6.88
CA THR A 62 4.77 -16.30 6.02
C THR A 62 4.09 -17.43 6.79
N GLU A 63 4.55 -17.71 8.00
CA GLU A 63 3.97 -18.74 8.85
C GLU A 63 2.54 -18.38 9.28
N LEU A 64 2.30 -17.11 9.65
CA LEU A 64 0.95 -16.65 9.95
C LEU A 64 0.03 -16.75 8.71
N TRP A 65 0.51 -16.40 7.53
CA TRP A 65 -0.27 -16.57 6.31
C TRP A 65 -0.61 -18.04 6.07
N GLU A 66 0.36 -18.96 6.16
CA GLU A 66 0.13 -20.39 5.95
C GLU A 66 -0.93 -20.95 6.91
N GLU A 67 -0.92 -20.51 8.18
CA GLU A 67 -1.90 -20.92 9.18
C GLU A 67 -3.33 -20.39 8.89
N PHE A 68 -3.46 -19.12 8.50
CA PHE A 68 -4.77 -18.46 8.39
C PHE A 68 -5.29 -18.31 6.95
N CYS A 69 -4.54 -18.71 5.93
CA CYS A 69 -4.92 -18.50 4.51
C CYS A 69 -6.24 -19.18 4.13
N HIS A 70 -6.57 -20.31 4.76
CA HIS A 70 -7.83 -21.00 4.54
C HIS A 70 -9.01 -20.15 5.00
N GLU A 71 -8.97 -19.66 6.23
CA GLU A 71 -10.01 -18.77 6.79
C GLU A 71 -10.08 -17.44 6.02
N MET A 72 -8.93 -16.88 5.66
CA MET A 72 -8.85 -15.65 4.86
C MET A 72 -9.34 -15.82 3.42
N SER A 73 -9.48 -17.04 2.90
CA SER A 73 -10.00 -17.28 1.54
C SER A 73 -11.40 -17.88 1.53
N GLY A 74 -12.01 -18.05 2.71
CA GLY A 74 -13.29 -18.72 2.87
C GLY A 74 -14.39 -18.12 2.02
N ASP A 75 -14.48 -16.79 1.89
CA ASP A 75 -15.50 -16.11 1.08
C ASP A 75 -15.36 -16.34 -0.44
N TYR A 76 -14.14 -16.63 -0.92
CA TYR A 76 -13.90 -16.99 -2.32
C TYR A 76 -14.16 -18.49 -2.57
N ALA A 77 -13.89 -19.35 -1.59
CA ALA A 77 -14.10 -20.78 -1.70
C ALA A 77 -15.59 -21.18 -1.82
N HIS A 78 -16.51 -20.32 -1.38
CA HIS A 78 -17.96 -20.55 -1.52
C HIS A 78 -18.50 -20.23 -2.93
N GLN A 79 -17.67 -19.69 -3.84
CA GLN A 79 -18.05 -19.49 -5.24
C GLN A 79 -17.93 -20.84 -5.97
N THR A 80 -19.05 -21.36 -6.49
CA THR A 80 -19.05 -22.59 -7.30
C THR A 80 -18.04 -22.46 -8.44
N ASP A 81 -17.17 -23.46 -8.58
CA ASP A 81 -16.10 -23.59 -9.60
C ASP A 81 -14.74 -22.94 -9.28
N VAL A 82 -14.50 -22.47 -8.04
CA VAL A 82 -13.18 -21.96 -7.61
C VAL A 82 -12.41 -23.04 -6.85
N THR A 83 -11.16 -23.33 -7.26
CA THR A 83 -10.27 -24.23 -6.51
C THR A 83 -9.73 -23.56 -5.25
N GLU A 84 -9.30 -24.34 -4.26
CA GLU A 84 -8.72 -23.80 -3.02
C GLU A 84 -7.50 -22.90 -3.31
N GLU A 85 -6.64 -23.28 -4.26
CA GLU A 85 -5.50 -22.47 -4.69
C GLU A 85 -5.93 -21.16 -5.35
N ALA A 86 -6.99 -21.20 -6.16
CA ALA A 86 -7.53 -19.99 -6.78
C ALA A 86 -8.15 -19.05 -5.73
N ALA A 87 -8.86 -19.59 -4.73
CA ALA A 87 -9.42 -18.83 -3.62
C ALA A 87 -8.31 -18.17 -2.78
N LYS A 88 -7.23 -18.90 -2.46
CA LYS A 88 -6.04 -18.35 -1.77
C LYS A 88 -5.37 -17.26 -2.61
N ASN A 89 -5.26 -17.44 -3.92
CA ASN A 89 -4.72 -16.42 -4.82
C ASN A 89 -5.59 -15.16 -4.86
N MET A 90 -6.92 -15.29 -4.88
CA MET A 90 -7.85 -14.16 -4.78
C MET A 90 -7.71 -13.42 -3.45
N ALA A 91 -7.55 -14.16 -2.35
CA ALA A 91 -7.28 -13.57 -1.04
C ALA A 91 -5.95 -12.80 -1.02
N LEU A 92 -4.87 -13.33 -1.63
CA LEU A 92 -3.60 -12.61 -1.78
C LEU A 92 -3.74 -11.35 -2.63
N ILE A 93 -4.50 -11.40 -3.72
CA ILE A 93 -4.80 -10.22 -4.56
C ILE A 93 -5.49 -9.13 -3.74
N ASN A 94 -6.51 -9.51 -2.97
CA ASN A 94 -7.22 -8.57 -2.10
C ASN A 94 -6.30 -8.01 -1.00
N LEU A 95 -5.47 -8.85 -0.40
CA LEU A 95 -4.49 -8.45 0.61
C LEU A 95 -3.49 -7.43 0.05
N GLU A 96 -2.99 -7.64 -1.17
CA GLU A 96 -2.11 -6.69 -1.87
C GLU A 96 -2.78 -5.33 -2.05
N ASP A 97 -4.06 -5.32 -2.41
CA ASP A 97 -4.81 -4.09 -2.62
C ASP A 97 -5.03 -3.34 -1.29
N ILE A 98 -5.30 -4.05 -0.20
CA ILE A 98 -5.43 -3.45 1.15
C ILE A 98 -4.10 -2.85 1.59
N ILE A 99 -2.98 -3.60 1.48
CA ILE A 99 -1.65 -3.11 1.86
C ILE A 99 -1.28 -1.85 1.07
N ALA A 100 -1.47 -1.89 -0.26
CA ALA A 100 -1.21 -0.73 -1.11
C ALA A 100 -2.05 0.49 -0.71
N SER A 101 -3.27 0.29 -0.17
CA SER A 101 -4.11 1.39 0.33
C SER A 101 -3.65 1.97 1.67
N ILE A 102 -2.92 1.20 2.49
CA ILE A 102 -2.47 1.62 3.82
C ILE A 102 -1.19 2.46 3.72
N ASP A 103 -0.17 1.96 3.02
CA ASP A 103 1.17 2.58 3.00
C ASP A 103 1.79 2.71 1.59
N GLY A 104 1.05 2.33 0.55
CA GLY A 104 1.52 2.38 -0.84
C GLY A 104 2.56 1.30 -1.19
N THR A 105 2.84 0.35 -0.30
CA THR A 105 3.82 -0.72 -0.55
C THR A 105 3.22 -1.93 -1.26
N SER A 106 4.08 -2.75 -1.86
CA SER A 106 3.70 -4.03 -2.48
C SER A 106 3.94 -5.18 -1.50
N LEU A 107 3.22 -6.30 -1.70
CA LEU A 107 3.42 -7.57 -0.97
C LEU A 107 4.87 -8.07 -0.98
N GLU A 108 5.66 -7.70 -2.00
CA GLU A 108 7.09 -8.04 -2.09
C GLU A 108 7.88 -7.58 -0.86
N ASN A 109 7.47 -6.48 -0.22
CA ASN A 109 8.14 -5.94 0.96
C ASN A 109 7.81 -6.70 2.25
N HIS A 110 6.80 -7.57 2.22
CA HIS A 110 6.22 -8.22 3.42
C HIS A 110 6.50 -9.73 3.50
N SER A 111 7.41 -10.26 2.66
CA SER A 111 7.82 -11.68 2.66
C SER A 111 6.67 -12.68 2.43
N LEU A 112 5.64 -12.28 1.69
CA LEU A 112 4.49 -13.13 1.34
C LEU A 112 4.58 -13.68 -0.09
N PRO A 113 3.91 -14.79 -0.41
CA PRO A 113 3.84 -15.30 -1.77
C PRO A 113 3.17 -14.29 -2.70
N MET A 114 3.77 -14.07 -3.87
CA MET A 114 3.22 -13.14 -4.86
C MET A 114 1.94 -13.68 -5.49
N PRO A 115 0.85 -12.89 -5.53
CA PRO A 115 -0.34 -13.30 -6.23
C PRO A 115 -0.09 -13.41 -7.74
N THR A 116 -0.66 -14.45 -8.34
CA THR A 116 -0.72 -14.62 -9.79
C THR A 116 -1.92 -13.82 -10.31
N ARG A 117 -1.63 -12.69 -10.99
CA ARG A 117 -2.62 -11.85 -11.69
C ARG A 117 -2.48 -12.06 -13.20
N GLN A 118 -3.58 -12.03 -13.94
CA GLN A 118 -3.49 -11.97 -15.39
C GLN A 118 -2.88 -10.62 -15.82
N ALA A 119 -2.17 -10.59 -16.95
CA ALA A 119 -1.39 -9.41 -17.35
C ALA A 119 -2.25 -8.15 -17.58
N ASP A 120 -3.49 -8.32 -18.03
CA ASP A 120 -4.42 -7.21 -18.30
C ASP A 120 -4.99 -6.62 -16.99
N GLU A 121 -5.29 -7.46 -15.99
CA GLU A 121 -5.74 -7.02 -14.66
C GLU A 121 -4.70 -6.16 -13.92
N ARG A 122 -3.41 -6.37 -14.20
CA ARG A 122 -2.33 -5.56 -13.63
C ARG A 122 -2.35 -4.14 -14.19
N LYS A 123 -2.51 -3.99 -15.52
CA LYS A 123 -2.52 -2.69 -16.20
C LYS A 123 -3.75 -1.85 -15.81
N ASP A 124 -4.93 -2.46 -15.79
CA ASP A 124 -6.16 -1.76 -15.41
C ASP A 124 -6.12 -1.26 -13.97
N LYS A 125 -5.44 -1.99 -13.07
CA LYS A 125 -5.25 -1.57 -11.68
C LYS A 125 -4.17 -0.54 -11.48
N GLU A 126 -3.04 -0.61 -12.20
CA GLU A 126 -2.03 0.44 -12.16
C GLU A 126 -2.65 1.77 -12.62
N TYR A 127 -3.41 1.73 -13.71
CA TYR A 127 -4.21 2.85 -14.18
C TYR A 127 -5.25 3.31 -13.16
N SER A 128 -5.97 2.38 -12.53
CA SER A 128 -6.93 2.73 -11.47
C SER A 128 -6.25 3.35 -10.25
N ARG A 129 -5.08 2.86 -9.82
CA ARG A 129 -4.31 3.44 -8.69
C ARG A 129 -3.83 4.86 -9.02
N GLU A 130 -3.40 5.10 -10.26
CA GLU A 130 -2.99 6.42 -10.73
C GLU A 130 -4.17 7.38 -10.95
N THR A 131 -5.40 6.88 -11.09
CA THR A 131 -6.59 7.70 -11.38
C THR A 131 -7.60 7.76 -10.24
N ASN A 132 -7.41 6.99 -9.16
CA ASN A 132 -8.29 6.97 -7.99
C ASN A 132 -8.00 8.13 -7.02
N TYR A 133 -7.91 9.34 -7.57
CA TYR A 133 -8.01 10.56 -6.77
C TYR A 133 -9.48 10.95 -6.67
N SER A 134 -9.97 11.16 -5.45
CA SER A 134 -11.28 11.75 -5.23
C SER A 134 -11.24 13.20 -5.75
N CYS A 135 -11.97 13.48 -6.83
CA CYS A 135 -12.06 14.84 -7.39
C CYS A 135 -12.46 15.87 -6.31
N GLU A 136 -13.32 15.49 -5.37
CA GLU A 136 -13.74 16.34 -4.26
C GLU A 136 -12.61 16.64 -3.27
N ASP A 137 -11.72 15.67 -3.02
CA ASP A 137 -10.57 15.88 -2.15
C ASP A 137 -9.46 16.66 -2.87
N GLN A 138 -9.30 16.48 -4.19
CA GLN A 138 -8.39 17.30 -4.99
C GLN A 138 -8.85 18.76 -5.04
N GLU A 139 -10.13 19.03 -5.24
CA GLU A 139 -10.69 20.38 -5.25
C GLU A 139 -10.52 21.05 -3.87
N ARG A 140 -10.80 20.32 -2.78
CA ARG A 140 -10.62 20.83 -1.41
C ARG A 140 -9.16 21.11 -1.07
N ILE A 141 -8.24 20.23 -1.48
CA ILE A 141 -6.79 20.42 -1.29
C ILE A 141 -6.30 21.58 -2.14
N ALA A 142 -6.80 21.71 -3.38
CA ALA A 142 -6.47 22.81 -4.27
C ALA A 142 -6.90 24.15 -3.67
N ASP A 143 -8.17 24.28 -3.27
CA ASP A 143 -8.72 25.51 -2.67
C ASP A 143 -7.97 25.93 -1.41
N ALA A 144 -7.63 24.98 -0.53
CA ALA A 144 -6.90 25.26 0.71
C ALA A 144 -5.44 25.67 0.47
N ASN A 145 -4.86 25.27 -0.65
CA ASN A 145 -3.44 25.49 -0.96
C ASN A 145 -3.21 26.64 -1.95
N VAL A 146 -4.19 26.97 -2.80
CA VAL A 146 -4.19 28.18 -3.65
C VAL A 146 -4.04 29.44 -2.78
N GLN A 147 -4.66 29.47 -1.61
CA GLN A 147 -4.55 30.60 -0.66
C GLN A 147 -3.15 30.75 -0.04
N LYS A 148 -2.29 29.74 -0.15
CA LYS A 148 -0.92 29.75 0.40
C LYS A 148 0.13 30.02 -0.67
N LEU A 149 -0.28 30.27 -1.91
CA LEU A 149 0.63 30.57 -3.01
C LEU A 149 1.32 31.91 -2.78
N THR A 150 2.63 31.93 -3.01
CA THR A 150 3.37 33.19 -3.15
C THR A 150 2.92 33.94 -4.42
N PRO A 151 3.13 35.26 -4.50
CA PRO A 151 2.76 36.05 -5.68
C PRO A 151 3.31 35.45 -6.99
N GLU A 152 4.54 34.95 -6.97
CA GLU A 152 5.21 34.35 -8.12
C GLU A 152 4.59 32.99 -8.50
N GLN A 153 4.21 32.17 -7.52
CA GLN A 153 3.56 30.88 -7.75
C GLN A 153 2.10 31.03 -8.21
N SER A 154 1.40 32.08 -7.76
CA SER A 154 0.03 32.39 -8.18
C SER A 154 -0.05 32.77 -9.66
N VAL A 155 0.93 33.53 -10.16
CA VAL A 155 1.02 33.87 -11.60
C VAL A 155 1.16 32.60 -12.44
N ILE A 156 2.02 31.66 -12.01
CA ILE A 156 2.23 30.39 -12.70
C ILE A 156 0.95 29.54 -12.67
N TYR A 157 0.35 29.37 -11.50
CA TYR A 157 -0.88 28.57 -11.33
C TYR A 157 -2.05 29.09 -12.19
N ASN A 158 -2.24 30.41 -12.25
CA ASN A 158 -3.30 31.02 -13.05
C ASN A 158 -3.07 30.85 -14.56
N ASP A 159 -1.82 30.99 -15.04
CA ASP A 159 -1.47 30.74 -16.44
C ASP A 159 -1.72 29.28 -16.85
N PHE A 160 -1.36 28.33 -15.97
CA PHE A 160 -1.66 26.91 -16.16
C PHE A 160 -3.17 26.63 -16.23
N THR A 161 -3.92 27.14 -15.26
CA THR A 161 -5.37 26.95 -15.18
C THR A 161 -6.08 27.52 -16.41
N LEU A 162 -5.68 28.70 -16.88
CA LEU A 162 -6.22 29.32 -18.09
C LEU A 162 -5.92 28.51 -19.35
N LYS A 163 -4.72 27.91 -19.47
CA LYS A 163 -4.39 27.04 -20.61
C LYS A 163 -5.24 25.77 -20.64
N ILE A 164 -5.44 25.15 -19.48
CA ILE A 164 -6.30 23.97 -19.33
C ILE A 164 -7.76 24.31 -19.67
N GLN A 165 -8.30 25.40 -19.12
CA GLN A 165 -9.68 25.84 -19.38
C GLN A 165 -9.92 26.19 -20.86
N ASN A 166 -8.92 26.73 -21.53
CA ASN A 166 -8.99 27.04 -22.97
C ASN A 166 -8.71 25.82 -23.87
N GLY A 167 -8.54 24.62 -23.30
CA GLY A 167 -8.29 23.39 -24.06
C GLY A 167 -6.97 23.38 -24.83
N GLN A 168 -6.01 24.22 -24.43
CA GLN A 168 -4.70 24.29 -25.08
C GLN A 168 -3.82 23.15 -24.56
N SER A 169 -3.51 22.18 -25.44
CA SER A 169 -2.53 21.14 -25.13
C SER A 169 -1.10 21.67 -25.29
N GLY A 170 -0.24 21.38 -24.31
CA GLY A 170 1.15 21.82 -24.33
C GLY A 170 1.94 21.28 -23.15
N ILE A 171 3.27 21.28 -23.27
CA ILE A 171 4.19 20.89 -22.20
C ILE A 171 4.76 22.16 -21.59
N CYS A 172 4.70 22.29 -20.26
CA CYS A 172 5.28 23.40 -19.53
C CYS A 172 6.31 22.88 -18.53
N PHE A 173 7.46 23.56 -18.45
CA PHE A 173 8.54 23.21 -17.53
C PHE A 173 8.55 24.17 -16.35
N LEU A 174 8.44 23.63 -15.15
CA LEU A 174 8.57 24.37 -13.90
C LEU A 174 10.04 24.37 -13.47
N ASP A 175 10.80 25.36 -13.95
CA ASP A 175 12.19 25.56 -13.54
C ASP A 175 12.29 26.58 -12.39
N ALA A 176 12.99 26.20 -11.33
CA ALA A 176 13.05 26.89 -10.04
C ALA A 176 14.13 26.20 -9.17
N PRO A 177 14.85 26.93 -8.31
CA PRO A 177 15.83 26.32 -7.42
C PRO A 177 15.18 25.38 -6.37
N GLY A 178 15.99 24.53 -5.73
CA GLY A 178 15.52 23.73 -4.59
C GLY A 178 15.00 24.64 -3.46
N GLY A 179 13.82 24.32 -2.91
CA GLY A 179 13.18 25.09 -1.83
C GLY A 179 12.04 26.03 -2.27
N PHE A 180 11.78 26.20 -3.57
CA PHE A 180 10.73 27.11 -4.09
C PHE A 180 9.34 26.46 -4.28
N GLY A 181 9.04 25.38 -3.55
CA GLY A 181 7.68 24.82 -3.51
C GLY A 181 7.16 24.17 -4.80
N LYS A 182 8.03 23.68 -5.70
CA LYS A 182 7.60 22.94 -6.91
C LYS A 182 6.65 21.77 -6.60
N THR A 183 6.96 21.02 -5.55
CA THR A 183 6.15 19.89 -5.04
C THR A 183 4.79 20.34 -4.51
N PHE A 184 4.66 21.62 -4.13
CA PHE A 184 3.40 22.20 -3.70
C PHE A 184 2.54 22.57 -4.93
N LEU A 185 3.15 23.16 -5.96
CA LEU A 185 2.46 23.48 -7.23
C LEU A 185 2.00 22.23 -7.98
N SER A 186 2.77 21.14 -7.99
CA SER A 186 2.38 19.89 -8.67
C SER A 186 1.18 19.20 -8.03
N LYS A 187 0.80 19.58 -6.80
CA LYS A 187 -0.37 19.04 -6.09
C LYS A 187 -1.64 19.89 -6.30
N LEU A 188 -1.53 20.98 -7.06
CA LEU A 188 -2.61 21.92 -7.35
C LEU A 188 -3.15 21.79 -8.78
N SER A 189 -2.41 21.11 -9.66
CA SER A 189 -2.84 20.73 -11.01
C SER A 189 -3.48 19.35 -11.01
#